data_AF-A0A8T4RE46-F1
#
_entry.id   AF-A0A8T4RE46-F1
#
_cell.length_a   1.000
_cell.length_b   1.000
_cell.length_c   1.000
_cell.angle_alpha   90.00
_cell.angle_beta   90.00
_cell.angle_gamma   90.00
#
_symmetry.space_group_name_H-M   'P 1'
#
loop_
_entity.id
_entity.type
_entity.pdbx_description
1 polymer ?
#
loop_
_entity_poly.entity_id
_entity_poly.type
_entity_poly.pdbx_seq_one_letter_code
_entity_poly.pdbx_strand_id
1 'polypeptide(L)'
;MPIISASLNQKLLKEMGAMQREVGFSGRSEIIRAGLRLLITEQREKAKLKGKVDGVLLIIHEDKYSQEVSNIRHHYSDIIQTHVHNHLENNKCLEIFVLKGDATVVKKVSDEFQTNRKIDFVKLIVS
;
A
#
# COMPACT_ATOMS: atom_id res chain seq x y z
N MET A 1 -20.28 -5.71 -21.70
CA MET A 1 -19.33 -5.51 -20.59
C MET A 1 -17.98 -5.14 -21.20
N PRO A 2 -17.32 -4.05 -20.78
CA PRO A 2 -15.98 -3.71 -21.30
C PRO A 2 -14.98 -4.77 -20.85
N ILE A 3 -14.02 -5.10 -21.73
CA ILE A 3 -12.92 -6.04 -21.45
C ILE A 3 -11.64 -5.24 -21.39
N ILE A 4 -10.87 -5.44 -20.33
CA ILE A 4 -9.53 -4.86 -20.15
C ILE A 4 -8.50 -5.99 -20.14
N SER A 5 -7.35 -5.74 -20.78
CA SER A 5 -6.20 -6.63 -20.75
C SER A 5 -5.13 -6.03 -19.85
N ALA A 6 -4.57 -6.84 -18.94
CA ALA A 6 -3.51 -6.41 -18.03
C ALA A 6 -2.38 -7.45 -18.02
N SER A 7 -1.15 -6.97 -18.01
CA SER A 7 0.05 -7.81 -17.89
C SER A 7 0.31 -8.12 -16.42
N LEU A 8 0.47 -9.41 -16.09
CA LEU A 8 0.74 -9.89 -14.74
C LEU A 8 1.94 -10.83 -14.76
N ASN A 9 2.78 -10.76 -13.72
CA ASN A 9 3.90 -11.69 -13.58
C ASN A 9 3.39 -13.09 -13.16
N GLN A 10 4.23 -14.12 -13.36
CA GLN A 10 3.85 -15.50 -13.04
C GLN A 10 3.55 -15.71 -11.55
N LYS A 11 4.24 -14.99 -10.66
CA LYS A 11 4.04 -15.11 -9.21
C LYS A 11 2.61 -14.71 -8.82
N LEU A 12 2.15 -13.55 -9.30
CA LEU A 12 0.80 -13.05 -9.05
C LEU A 12 -0.27 -13.99 -9.63
N LEU A 13 -0.04 -14.54 -10.82
CA LEU A 13 -0.96 -15.52 -11.42
C LEU A 13 -1.09 -16.79 -10.57
N LYS A 14 0.00 -17.26 -9.97
CA LYS A 14 -0.01 -18.42 -9.04
C LYS A 14 -0.78 -18.09 -7.76
N GLU A 15 -0.53 -16.94 -7.17
CA GLU A 15 -1.22 -16.47 -5.96
C GLU A 15 -2.74 -16.32 -6.19
N MET A 16 -3.15 -15.77 -7.34
CA MET A 16 -4.57 -15.71 -7.72
C MET A 16 -5.21 -17.10 -7.82
N GLY A 17 -4.48 -18.09 -8.36
CA GLY A 17 -4.97 -19.46 -8.44
C GLY A 17 -5.10 -20.15 -7.07
N ALA A 18 -4.24 -19.82 -6.12
CA ALA A 18 -4.37 -20.27 -4.74
C ALA A 18 -5.62 -19.65 -4.07
N MET A 19 -5.75 -18.33 -4.16
CA MET A 19 -6.89 -17.58 -3.59
C MET A 19 -8.23 -18.04 -4.16
N GLN A 20 -8.29 -18.40 -5.45
CA GLN A 20 -9.50 -18.93 -6.07
C GLN A 20 -10.00 -20.19 -5.35
N ARG A 21 -9.09 -21.08 -4.96
CA ARG A 21 -9.42 -22.34 -4.28
C ARG A 21 -9.75 -22.15 -2.81
N GLU A 22 -9.03 -21.26 -2.13
CA GLU A 22 -9.18 -21.05 -0.67
C GLU A 22 -10.43 -20.24 -0.32
N VAL A 23 -10.71 -19.17 -1.07
CA VAL A 23 -11.80 -18.24 -0.78
C VAL A 23 -13.08 -18.58 -1.57
N GLY A 24 -12.97 -19.45 -2.58
CA GLY A 24 -14.12 -19.90 -3.39
C GLY A 24 -14.55 -18.91 -4.47
N PHE A 25 -13.63 -18.08 -4.98
CA PHE A 25 -13.95 -17.19 -6.11
C PHE A 25 -14.30 -18.00 -7.38
N SER A 26 -15.32 -17.56 -8.11
CA SER A 26 -15.78 -18.23 -9.35
C SER A 26 -14.76 -18.17 -10.50
N GLY A 27 -13.80 -17.24 -10.44
CA GLY A 27 -12.75 -17.12 -11.45
C GLY A 27 -11.83 -15.93 -11.22
N ARG A 28 -10.75 -15.88 -12.01
CA ARG A 28 -9.73 -14.80 -11.96
C ARG A 28 -10.33 -13.40 -12.10
N SER A 29 -11.33 -13.24 -12.98
CA SER A 29 -11.97 -11.93 -13.19
C SER A 29 -12.75 -11.45 -11.95
N GLU A 30 -13.32 -12.36 -11.14
CA GLU A 30 -13.99 -11.94 -9.90
C GLU A 30 -12.98 -11.51 -8.84
N ILE A 31 -11.84 -12.20 -8.75
CA ILE A 31 -10.73 -11.79 -7.88
C ILE A 31 -10.26 -10.37 -8.23
N ILE A 32 -10.03 -10.10 -9.52
CA ILE A 32 -9.63 -8.77 -9.99
C ILE A 32 -10.71 -7.73 -9.66
N ARG A 33 -11.98 -8.02 -9.90
CA ARG A 33 -13.08 -7.11 -9.57
C ARG A 33 -13.18 -6.84 -8.07
N ALA A 34 -13.04 -7.86 -7.23
CA ALA A 34 -13.05 -7.72 -5.78
C ALA A 34 -11.89 -6.82 -5.30
N GLY A 35 -10.68 -7.06 -5.80
CA GLY A 35 -9.52 -6.22 -5.53
C GLY A 35 -9.71 -4.76 -5.96
N LEU A 36 -10.24 -4.54 -7.17
CA LEU A 36 -10.54 -3.19 -7.66
C LEU A 36 -11.59 -2.48 -6.81
N ARG A 37 -12.66 -3.17 -6.38
CA ARG A 37 -13.68 -2.59 -5.48
C ARG A 37 -13.06 -2.18 -4.15
N LEU A 38 -12.19 -3.01 -3.58
CA LEU A 38 -11.49 -2.72 -2.33
C LEU A 38 -10.61 -1.47 -2.49
N LEU A 39 -9.80 -1.42 -3.54
CA LEU A 39 -8.92 -0.29 -3.84
C LEU A 39 -9.70 1.02 -4.05
N ILE A 40 -10.80 0.99 -4.81
CA ILE A 40 -11.66 2.16 -5.03
C ILE A 40 -12.27 2.63 -3.71
N THR A 41 -12.72 1.70 -2.85
CA THR A 41 -13.32 2.03 -1.56
C THR A 41 -12.29 2.69 -0.65
N GLU A 42 -11.10 2.12 -0.56
CA GLU A 42 -9.99 2.67 0.22
C GLU A 42 -9.63 4.09 -0.25
N GLN A 43 -9.53 4.32 -1.56
CA GLN A 43 -9.23 5.65 -2.10
C GLN A 43 -10.37 6.66 -1.83
N ARG A 44 -11.63 6.22 -1.82
CA ARG A 44 -12.77 7.08 -1.45
C ARG A 44 -12.74 7.48 0.02
N GLU A 45 -12.47 6.55 0.93
CA GLU A 45 -12.36 6.86 2.36
C GLU A 45 -11.17 7.81 2.60
N LYS A 46 -10.03 7.53 1.98
CA LYS A 46 -8.88 8.42 1.98
C LYS A 46 -9.23 9.80 1.43
N ALA A 47 -10.01 9.90 0.36
CA ALA A 47 -10.44 11.18 -0.21
C ALA A 47 -11.30 12.02 0.75
N LYS A 48 -12.06 11.39 1.66
CA LYS A 48 -12.91 12.09 2.65
C LYS A 48 -12.13 12.76 3.78
N LEU A 49 -10.88 12.36 4.05
CA LEU A 49 -10.07 12.96 5.12
C LEU A 49 -9.88 14.47 4.88
N LYS A 50 -10.04 15.28 5.92
CA LYS A 50 -9.93 16.75 5.88
C LYS A 50 -9.29 17.27 7.16
N GLY A 51 -8.71 18.47 7.09
CA GLY A 51 -8.07 19.11 8.24
C GLY A 51 -6.78 18.40 8.67
N LYS A 52 -6.40 18.58 9.94
CA LYS A 52 -5.28 17.87 10.55
C LYS A 52 -5.72 16.49 10.98
N VAL A 53 -4.91 15.49 10.67
CA VAL A 53 -5.16 14.10 10.99
C VAL A 53 -3.95 13.48 11.66
N ASP A 54 -4.21 12.50 12.53
CA ASP A 54 -3.21 11.61 13.11
C ASP A 54 -3.41 10.21 12.49
N GLY A 55 -2.34 9.50 12.23
CA GLY A 55 -2.44 8.19 11.59
C GLY A 55 -1.17 7.37 11.62
N VAL A 56 -1.28 6.14 11.10
CA VAL A 56 -0.17 5.21 10.95
C VAL A 56 -0.11 4.77 9.50
N LEU A 57 1.08 4.87 8.91
CA LEU A 57 1.41 4.32 7.60
C LEU A 57 2.35 3.14 7.79
N LEU A 58 1.93 1.96 7.35
CA LEU A 58 2.70 0.73 7.42
C LEU A 58 3.16 0.32 6.04
N ILE A 59 4.44 -0.01 5.91
CA ILE A 59 5.11 -0.32 4.64
C ILE A 59 5.92 -1.60 4.76
N ILE A 60 5.86 -2.45 3.75
CA ILE A 60 6.76 -3.59 3.60
C ILE A 60 7.43 -3.52 2.24
N HIS A 61 8.75 -3.72 2.18
CA HIS A 61 9.52 -3.75 0.94
C HIS A 61 10.73 -4.68 1.06
N GLU A 62 11.37 -5.01 -0.06
CA GLU A 62 12.66 -5.72 -0.05
C GLU A 62 13.80 -4.80 0.44
N ASP A 63 14.75 -5.35 1.20
CA ASP A 63 15.84 -4.60 1.83
C ASP A 63 16.71 -3.80 0.83
N LYS A 64 16.89 -4.31 -0.39
CA LYS A 64 17.60 -3.60 -1.47
C LYS A 64 16.95 -2.26 -1.87
N TYR A 65 15.71 -2.01 -1.44
CA TYR A 65 14.96 -0.78 -1.72
C TYR A 65 14.91 0.19 -0.53
N SER A 66 15.63 -0.07 0.58
CA SER A 66 15.67 0.79 1.76
C SER A 66 16.05 2.24 1.46
N GLN A 67 16.93 2.48 0.48
CA GLN A 67 17.29 3.85 0.08
C GLN A 67 16.11 4.63 -0.54
N GLU A 68 15.26 3.95 -1.32
CA GLU A 68 14.08 4.56 -1.93
C GLU A 68 13.11 5.02 -0.83
N VAL A 69 12.87 4.16 0.16
CA VAL A 69 11.97 4.45 1.27
C VAL A 69 12.52 5.57 2.13
N SER A 70 13.82 5.56 2.41
CA SER A 70 14.50 6.64 3.14
C SER A 70 14.34 7.98 2.42
N ASN A 71 14.48 8.03 1.10
CA ASN A 71 14.31 9.27 0.32
C ASN A 71 12.88 9.83 0.45
N ILE A 72 11.85 8.98 0.30
CA ILE A 72 10.45 9.39 0.46
C ILE A 72 10.21 9.86 1.90
N ARG A 73 10.68 9.10 2.90
CA ARG A 73 10.61 9.47 4.32
C ARG A 73 11.21 10.85 4.59
N HIS A 74 12.41 11.12 4.05
CA HIS A 74 13.06 12.41 4.19
C HIS A 74 12.27 13.55 3.56
N HIS A 75 11.59 13.29 2.43
CA HIS A 75 10.73 14.30 1.79
C HIS A 75 9.51 14.68 2.64
N TYR A 76 9.02 13.76 3.48
CA TYR A 76 7.85 13.97 4.35
C TYR A 76 8.19 14.04 5.84
N SER A 77 9.44 14.37 6.19
CA SER A 77 9.90 14.40 7.59
C SER A 77 9.03 15.28 8.49
N ASP A 78 8.45 16.34 7.94
CA ASP A 78 7.68 17.34 8.69
C ASP A 78 6.39 16.78 9.29
N ILE A 79 5.83 15.71 8.70
CA ILE A 79 4.60 15.07 9.19
C ILE A 79 4.87 13.76 9.93
N ILE A 80 6.10 13.22 9.88
CA ILE A 80 6.46 11.95 10.51
C ILE A 80 6.90 12.23 11.95
N GLN A 81 6.07 11.84 12.90
CA GLN A 81 6.33 11.99 14.33
C GLN A 81 7.23 10.88 14.87
N THR A 82 7.08 9.68 14.33
CA THR A 82 7.87 8.51 14.75
C THR A 82 8.04 7.59 13.56
N HIS A 83 9.23 7.01 13.45
CA HIS A 83 9.53 5.99 12.46
C HIS A 83 10.12 4.76 13.16
N VAL A 84 9.52 3.59 12.95
CA VAL A 84 10.03 2.30 13.40
C VAL A 84 10.41 1.48 12.17
N HIS A 85 11.65 1.02 12.13
CA HIS A 85 12.18 0.12 11.10
C HIS A 85 12.55 -1.23 11.71
N ASN A 86 12.16 -2.31 11.06
CA ASN A 86 12.49 -3.66 11.50
C ASN A 86 12.85 -4.55 10.30
N HIS A 87 13.96 -5.29 10.41
CA HIS A 87 14.37 -6.29 9.43
C HIS A 87 13.63 -7.61 9.66
N LEU A 88 12.90 -8.06 8.65
CA LEU A 88 12.21 -9.35 8.63
C LEU A 88 13.15 -10.44 8.07
N GLU A 89 12.93 -11.70 8.47
CA GLU A 89 13.77 -12.85 8.10
C GLU A 89 13.87 -13.14 6.59
N ASN A 90 13.01 -12.52 5.76
CA ASN A 90 12.90 -12.78 4.31
C ASN A 90 13.57 -11.72 3.43
N ASN A 91 14.65 -11.07 3.88
CA ASN A 91 15.26 -9.91 3.20
C ASN A 91 14.25 -8.78 2.90
N LYS A 92 13.33 -8.59 3.84
CA LYS A 92 12.31 -7.55 3.79
C LYS A 92 12.44 -6.63 4.99
N CYS A 93 11.98 -5.41 4.83
CA CYS A 93 11.90 -4.44 5.89
C CYS A 93 10.43 -4.08 6.12
N LEU A 94 10.08 -3.95 7.40
CA LEU A 94 8.83 -3.36 7.86
C LEU A 94 9.13 -1.96 8.36
N GLU A 95 8.46 -0.96 7.79
CA GLU A 95 8.50 0.42 8.25
C GLU A 95 7.13 0.86 8.75
N ILE A 96 7.10 1.49 9.92
CA ILE A 96 5.90 2.06 10.53
C ILE A 96 6.15 3.54 10.78
N PHE A 97 5.34 4.38 10.14
CA PHE A 97 5.36 5.82 10.32
C PHE A 97 4.14 6.27 11.11
N VAL A 98 4.35 6.90 12.25
CA VAL A 98 3.32 7.66 12.95
C VAL A 98 3.28 9.04 12.31
N LEU A 99 2.15 9.40 11.73
CA LEU A 99 1.94 10.61 10.96
C LEU A 99 1.04 11.58 11.72
N LYS A 100 1.36 12.86 11.66
CA LYS A 100 0.51 13.96 12.11
C LYS A 100 0.69 15.15 11.18
N GLY A 101 -0.39 15.58 10.53
CA GLY A 101 -0.31 16.70 9.59
C GLY A 101 -1.60 16.92 8.83
N ASP A 102 -1.56 17.81 7.83
CA ASP A 102 -2.70 18.04 6.96
C ASP A 102 -3.04 16.78 6.16
N ALA A 103 -4.33 16.46 6.09
CA ALA A 103 -4.85 15.30 5.37
C ALA A 103 -4.33 15.24 3.93
N THR A 104 -4.16 16.38 3.26
CA THR A 104 -3.62 16.43 1.90
C THR A 104 -2.18 15.90 1.82
N VAL A 105 -1.34 16.21 2.81
CA VAL A 105 0.07 15.76 2.84
C VAL A 105 0.14 14.29 3.24
N VAL A 106 -0.64 13.88 4.24
CA VAL A 106 -0.77 12.46 4.66
C VAL A 106 -1.25 11.58 3.50
N LYS A 107 -2.17 12.10 2.67
CA LYS A 107 -2.60 11.40 1.46
C LYS A 107 -1.47 11.23 0.45
N LYS A 108 -0.73 12.31 0.17
CA LYS A 108 0.37 12.31 -0.80
C LYS A 108 1.45 11.29 -0.44
N VAL A 109 1.93 11.27 0.79
CA VAL A 109 2.95 10.29 1.21
C VAL A 109 2.44 8.86 1.02
N SER A 110 1.19 8.58 1.42
CA SER A 110 0.60 7.25 1.23
C SER A 110 0.41 6.89 -0.25
N ASP A 111 0.03 7.83 -1.12
CA ASP A 111 -0.13 7.60 -2.56
C ASP A 111 1.23 7.35 -3.23
N GLU A 112 2.27 8.07 -2.81
CA GLU A 112 3.62 7.92 -3.33
C GLU A 112 4.19 6.54 -3.03
N PHE A 113 4.01 6.05 -1.79
CA PHE A 113 4.39 4.68 -1.46
C PHE A 113 3.53 3.64 -2.19
N GLN A 114 2.21 3.85 -2.28
CA GLN A 114 1.28 2.88 -2.88
C GLN A 114 1.49 2.71 -4.39
N THR A 115 1.94 3.74 -5.09
CA THR A 115 2.21 3.71 -6.53
C THR A 115 3.63 3.27 -6.87
N ASN A 116 4.52 3.16 -5.87
CA ASN A 116 5.90 2.73 -6.08
C ASN A 116 5.97 1.21 -6.24
N ARG A 117 6.41 0.75 -7.42
CA ARG A 117 6.51 -0.67 -7.77
C ARG A 117 7.53 -1.47 -6.94
N LYS A 118 8.39 -0.78 -6.18
CA LYS A 118 9.40 -1.39 -5.29
C LYS A 118 8.84 -1.70 -3.90
N ILE A 119 7.59 -1.34 -3.63
CA ILE A 119 6.92 -1.52 -2.35
C ILE A 119 5.94 -2.69 -2.47
N ASP A 120 6.01 -3.63 -1.54
CA ASP A 120 5.18 -4.83 -1.55
C ASP A 120 3.81 -4.59 -0.90
N PHE A 121 3.79 -3.80 0.17
CA PHE A 121 2.59 -3.55 0.96
C PHE A 121 2.59 -2.13 1.49
N VAL A 122 1.44 -1.47 1.42
CA VAL A 122 1.19 -0.15 1.99
C VAL A 122 -0.19 -0.16 2.63
N LYS A 123 -0.27 0.31 3.88
CA LYS A 123 -1.55 0.55 4.55
C LYS A 123 -1.53 1.83 5.35
N LEU A 124 -2.48 2.71 5.07
CA LEU A 124 -2.73 3.91 5.86
C LEU A 124 -3.95 3.68 6.76
N ILE A 125 -3.80 3.98 8.04
CA ILE A 125 -4.87 4.01 9.04
C ILE A 125 -4.87 5.42 9.63
N VAL A 126 -6.03 6.08 9.64
CA VAL A 126 -6.19 7.47 10.10
C VAL A 126 -7.32 7.52 11.12
N SER A 127 -7.20 8.40 12.13
CA SER A 127 -8.27 8.68 13.10
C SER A 127 -9.41 9.50 12.55
#